data_AF-A0A8T0SFU5-F1
#
_entry.id   AF-A0A8T0SFU5-F1
#
_cell.length_a   1.000
_cell.length_b   1.000
_cell.length_c   1.000
_cell.angle_alpha   90.00
_cell.angle_beta   90.00
_cell.angle_gamma   90.00
#
_symmetry.space_group_name_H-M   'P 1'
#
loop_
_entity.id
_entity.type
_entity.pdbx_description
1 polymer ?
#
loop_
_entity_poly.entity_id
_entity_poly.type
_entity_poly.pdbx_seq_one_letter_code
_entity_poly.pdbx_strand_id
1 'polypeptide(L)'
;MQNPATPAPAAAPSKGKSAAAQAAVAGQGQGSSSHHHSAGAGADASAPTLKRKRGVFQKDLQHMMYGFGDDPNPLPETVALVEDIVVEYVTDLVHKAQNVASKRGKLLTEDFLYLIRKDLRKLHRATELLSMNEELKQARKAYRLAKVTTIMSPDGRTEAACMPSPG
;
A
#
# COMPACT_ATOMS: atom_id res chain seq x y z
N MET A 1 13.96 -29.73 45.45
CA MET A 1 13.12 -28.51 45.58
C MET A 1 12.63 -28.13 44.20
N GLN A 2 11.38 -28.50 43.95
CA GLN A 2 10.58 -28.19 42.76
C GLN A 2 10.51 -26.68 42.49
N ASN A 3 10.44 -26.30 41.21
CA ASN A 3 9.89 -25.03 40.71
C ASN A 3 9.66 -25.16 39.18
N PRO A 4 8.73 -24.39 38.56
CA PRO A 4 7.36 -24.84 38.36
C PRO A 4 6.93 -24.95 36.88
N ALA A 5 5.74 -25.51 36.72
CA ALA A 5 5.04 -25.82 35.48
C ALA A 5 4.76 -24.62 34.55
N THR A 6 4.69 -24.97 33.28
CA THR A 6 4.22 -24.25 32.09
C THR A 6 2.83 -23.60 32.25
N PRO A 7 2.58 -22.42 31.65
CA PRO A 7 1.22 -21.97 31.35
C PRO A 7 0.79 -22.38 29.92
N ALA A 8 -0.37 -23.01 29.83
CA ALA A 8 -1.08 -23.30 28.58
C ALA A 8 -1.94 -22.08 28.13
N PRO A 9 -2.18 -21.88 26.83
CA PRO A 9 -3.10 -20.84 26.33
C PRO A 9 -4.49 -21.42 26.04
N ALA A 10 -5.54 -20.79 26.58
CA ALA A 10 -6.92 -21.04 26.17
C ALA A 10 -7.79 -19.79 26.38
N ALA A 11 -8.31 -19.23 25.28
CA ALA A 11 -9.69 -18.71 25.14
C ALA A 11 -9.86 -17.96 23.81
N ALA A 12 -10.83 -18.42 23.02
CA ALA A 12 -11.32 -17.78 21.79
C ALA A 12 -12.44 -16.75 22.10
N PRO A 13 -12.71 -15.76 21.22
CA PRO A 13 -13.78 -14.77 21.42
C PRO A 13 -15.13 -15.21 20.84
N SER A 14 -16.21 -15.02 21.61
CA SER A 14 -17.60 -15.20 21.22
C SER A 14 -18.26 -13.88 20.75
N LYS A 15 -19.16 -13.98 19.76
CA LYS A 15 -19.96 -12.90 19.16
C LYS A 15 -21.25 -12.65 19.97
N GLY A 16 -21.78 -11.42 19.98
CA GLY A 16 -23.23 -11.20 20.22
C GLY A 16 -23.71 -9.81 20.64
N LYS A 17 -24.21 -9.05 19.65
CA LYS A 17 -25.36 -8.10 19.62
C LYS A 17 -25.68 -7.21 20.84
N SER A 18 -25.78 -5.91 20.59
CA SER A 18 -26.79 -5.02 21.21
C SER A 18 -27.18 -3.92 20.22
N ALA A 19 -28.48 -3.64 20.13
CA ALA A 19 -29.14 -2.69 19.24
C ALA A 19 -30.07 -1.75 20.04
N ALA A 20 -30.46 -0.63 19.41
CA ALA A 20 -31.44 0.41 19.79
C ALA A 20 -30.90 1.51 20.75
N ALA A 21 -31.27 2.80 20.69
CA ALA A 21 -32.38 3.54 20.03
C ALA A 21 -31.94 5.02 19.77
N GLN A 22 -32.26 5.60 18.61
CA GLN A 22 -33.22 6.71 18.34
C GLN A 22 -33.23 7.94 19.27
N ALA A 23 -33.01 9.13 18.69
CA ALA A 23 -33.86 10.32 18.88
C ALA A 23 -33.57 11.37 17.79
N ALA A 24 -34.60 11.73 17.03
CA ALA A 24 -34.65 12.89 16.15
C ALA A 24 -35.28 14.07 16.91
N VAL A 25 -34.81 15.29 16.68
CA VAL A 25 -35.57 16.49 16.99
C VAL A 25 -35.45 17.49 15.83
N ALA A 26 -36.61 17.86 15.29
CA ALA A 26 -36.78 18.92 14.32
C ALA A 26 -37.04 20.24 15.06
N GLY A 27 -36.48 21.34 14.55
CA GLY A 27 -36.76 22.68 15.03
C GLY A 27 -36.57 23.69 13.89
N GLN A 28 -37.66 24.35 13.51
CA GLN A 28 -37.73 25.44 12.53
C GLN A 28 -37.27 26.78 13.15
N GLY A 29 -36.76 27.70 12.32
CA GLY A 29 -36.56 29.11 12.68
C GLY A 29 -36.11 29.96 11.49
N GLN A 30 -36.77 31.10 11.27
CA GLN A 30 -36.81 31.92 10.04
C GLN A 30 -35.91 33.19 10.09
N GLY A 31 -35.65 33.77 8.90
CA GLY A 31 -35.34 35.20 8.65
C GLY A 31 -33.84 35.60 8.72
N SER A 32 -33.26 36.53 7.93
CA SER A 32 -33.73 37.47 6.92
C SER A 32 -32.52 38.02 6.12
N SER A 33 -32.79 38.64 4.97
CA SER A 33 -31.92 39.23 3.95
C SER A 33 -31.00 40.41 4.34
N SER A 34 -29.86 40.55 3.66
CA SER A 34 -29.41 41.83 3.05
C SER A 34 -28.23 41.65 2.07
N HIS A 35 -28.34 42.30 0.91
CA HIS A 35 -27.33 42.43 -0.16
C HIS A 35 -26.09 43.25 0.27
N HIS A 36 -24.94 43.09 -0.42
CA HIS A 36 -24.15 44.16 -1.06
C HIS A 36 -23.00 43.56 -1.92
N HIS A 37 -22.53 44.37 -2.87
CA HIS A 37 -21.78 44.06 -4.09
C HIS A 37 -20.28 43.79 -3.92
N SER A 38 -19.67 43.03 -4.83
CA SER A 38 -18.75 43.55 -5.86
C SER A 38 -17.76 42.49 -6.37
N ALA A 39 -17.50 42.57 -7.66
CA ALA A 39 -16.62 41.75 -8.46
C ALA A 39 -15.13 41.85 -8.08
N GLY A 40 -14.40 40.79 -8.38
CA GLY A 40 -12.94 40.73 -8.34
C GLY A 40 -12.46 39.45 -9.01
N ALA A 41 -12.31 39.49 -10.33
CA ALA A 41 -11.69 38.44 -11.13
C ALA A 41 -10.19 38.36 -10.80
N GLY A 42 -9.74 37.17 -10.38
CA GLY A 42 -8.34 36.80 -10.26
C GLY A 42 -8.19 35.40 -10.81
N ALA A 43 -7.40 35.25 -11.87
CA ALA A 43 -7.18 34.01 -12.58
C ALA A 43 -6.31 33.06 -11.74
N ASP A 44 -6.91 32.01 -11.18
CA ASP A 44 -6.16 30.85 -10.71
C ASP A 44 -6.20 29.77 -11.78
N ALA A 45 -5.03 29.59 -12.41
CA ALA A 45 -4.72 28.46 -13.27
C ALA A 45 -5.00 27.18 -12.47
N SER A 46 -6.16 26.60 -12.71
CA SER A 46 -6.58 25.34 -12.12
C SER A 46 -5.71 24.22 -12.68
N ALA A 47 -4.54 24.04 -12.07
CA ALA A 47 -3.90 22.73 -12.04
C ALA A 47 -4.96 21.73 -11.58
N PRO A 48 -5.08 20.54 -12.19
CA PRO A 48 -6.02 19.56 -11.71
C PRO A 48 -5.62 19.19 -10.29
N THR A 49 -6.33 19.77 -9.32
CA THR A 49 -6.38 19.28 -7.95
C THR A 49 -6.97 17.89 -8.04
N LEU A 50 -6.09 16.92 -8.28
CA LEU A 50 -6.31 15.54 -7.88
C LEU A 50 -6.84 15.69 -6.47
N LYS A 51 -8.12 15.38 -6.24
CA LYS A 51 -8.73 15.34 -4.91
C LYS A 51 -7.90 14.35 -4.12
N ARG A 52 -6.83 14.86 -3.51
CA ARG A 52 -5.72 14.07 -3.02
C ARG A 52 -6.31 13.39 -1.81
N LYS A 53 -6.48 12.08 -1.89
CA LYS A 53 -6.95 11.28 -0.77
C LYS A 53 -5.84 11.36 0.27
N ARG A 54 -5.89 12.38 1.13
CA ARG A 54 -4.82 12.65 2.10
C ARG A 54 -4.79 11.50 3.11
N GLY A 55 -3.60 11.08 3.51
CA GLY A 55 -3.42 9.99 4.46
C GLY A 55 -3.39 8.59 3.86
N VAL A 56 -3.03 8.40 2.57
CA VAL A 56 -2.85 7.05 2.03
C VAL A 56 -1.61 6.38 2.62
N PHE A 57 -0.54 7.15 2.82
CA PHE A 57 0.75 6.62 3.21
C PHE A 57 1.08 6.82 4.69
N GLN A 58 0.24 7.51 5.48
CA GLN A 58 0.58 7.88 6.86
C GLN A 58 1.03 6.71 7.73
N LYS A 59 0.31 5.57 7.67
CA LYS A 59 0.67 4.39 8.47
C LYS A 59 2.01 3.79 8.02
N ASP A 60 2.21 3.61 6.72
CA ASP A 60 3.43 2.99 6.21
C ASP A 60 4.64 3.92 6.39
N LEU A 61 4.41 5.23 6.29
CA LEU A 61 5.43 6.26 6.46
C LEU A 61 5.94 6.33 7.90
N GLN A 62 5.06 6.20 8.91
CA GLN A 62 5.50 6.10 10.31
C GLN A 62 6.47 4.94 10.54
N HIS A 63 6.16 3.74 10.01
CA HIS A 63 7.05 2.59 10.13
C HIS A 63 8.36 2.81 9.37
N MET A 64 8.30 3.48 8.21
CA MET A 64 9.49 3.81 7.43
C MET A 64 10.39 4.82 8.16
N MET A 65 9.80 5.87 8.74
CA MET A 65 10.51 6.89 9.52
C MET A 65 11.22 6.26 10.72
N TYR A 66 10.53 5.40 11.47
CA TYR A 66 11.16 4.61 12.53
C TYR A 66 12.31 3.72 12.00
N GLY A 67 12.13 3.09 10.84
CA GLY A 67 13.18 2.31 10.18
C GLY A 67 14.42 3.12 9.77
N PHE A 68 14.28 4.44 9.60
CA PHE A 68 15.38 5.38 9.39
C PHE A 68 15.93 6.00 10.68
N GLY A 69 15.39 5.62 11.85
CA GLY A 69 15.84 6.05 13.17
C GLY A 69 15.06 7.20 13.79
N ASP A 70 13.88 7.53 13.26
CA ASP A 70 12.96 8.50 13.87
C ASP A 70 12.20 7.88 15.07
N ASP A 71 11.41 8.70 15.77
CA ASP A 71 10.57 8.25 16.89
C ASP A 71 9.51 7.24 16.42
N PRO A 72 9.16 6.21 17.24
CA PRO A 72 8.07 5.29 16.93
C PRO A 72 6.71 5.98 16.75
N ASN A 73 6.50 7.14 17.38
CA ASN A 73 5.28 7.94 17.34
C ASN A 73 5.60 9.38 16.90
N PRO A 74 5.97 9.59 15.62
CA PRO A 74 6.31 10.93 15.12
C PRO A 74 5.07 11.83 15.11
N LEU A 75 5.30 13.14 15.18
CA LEU A 75 4.22 14.13 15.15
C LEU A 75 3.37 13.99 13.86
N PRO A 76 2.03 14.09 13.94
CA PRO A 76 1.16 13.92 12.77
C PRO A 76 1.43 14.97 11.68
N GLU A 77 1.87 16.16 12.07
CA GLU A 77 2.28 17.23 11.15
C GLU A 77 3.53 16.85 10.35
N THR A 78 4.52 16.21 10.99
CA THR A 78 5.73 15.72 10.31
C THR A 78 5.37 14.64 9.31
N VAL A 79 4.53 13.67 9.69
CA VAL A 79 4.10 12.60 8.78
C VAL A 79 3.33 13.16 7.59
N ALA A 80 2.45 14.15 7.81
CA ALA A 80 1.72 14.82 6.74
C ALA A 80 2.65 15.57 5.77
N LEU A 81 3.65 16.28 6.30
CA LEU A 81 4.63 16.98 5.47
C LEU A 81 5.48 16.01 4.63
N VAL A 82 5.96 14.92 5.24
CA VAL A 82 6.74 13.91 4.50
C VAL A 82 5.86 13.22 3.45
N GLU A 83 4.57 12.99 3.74
CA GLU A 83 3.62 12.48 2.73
C GLU A 83 3.54 13.43 1.52
N ASP A 84 3.41 14.73 1.74
CA ASP A 84 3.36 15.73 0.66
C ASP A 84 4.68 15.73 -0.16
N ILE A 85 5.84 15.71 0.50
CA ILE A 85 7.16 15.65 -0.16
C ILE A 85 7.32 14.38 -1.00
N VAL A 86 6.88 13.23 -0.47
CA VAL A 86 6.98 11.94 -1.18
C VAL A 86 6.06 11.93 -2.40
N VAL A 87 4.83 12.44 -2.28
CA VAL A 87 3.89 12.52 -3.40
C VAL A 87 4.45 13.43 -4.50
N GLU A 88 5.01 14.58 -4.14
CA GLU A 88 5.69 15.47 -5.08
C GLU A 88 6.85 14.77 -5.78
N TYR A 89 7.77 14.16 -5.01
CA TYR A 89 8.92 13.45 -5.55
C TYR A 89 8.54 12.33 -6.54
N VAL A 90 7.53 11.50 -6.19
CA VAL A 90 7.08 10.41 -7.06
C VAL A 90 6.45 10.96 -8.34
N THR A 91 5.64 12.01 -8.22
CA THR A 91 5.01 12.66 -9.38
C THR A 91 6.07 13.18 -10.35
N ASP A 92 7.08 13.88 -9.84
CA ASP A 92 8.19 14.40 -10.63
C ASP A 92 9.04 13.29 -11.27
N LEU A 93 9.28 12.21 -10.53
CA LEU A 93 10.03 11.07 -11.03
C LEU A 93 9.30 10.39 -12.20
N VAL A 94 7.98 10.21 -12.08
CA VAL A 94 7.14 9.63 -13.13
C VAL A 94 7.10 10.54 -14.36
N HIS A 95 6.98 11.86 -14.20
CA HIS A 95 7.05 12.79 -15.33
C HIS A 95 8.40 12.70 -16.07
N LYS A 96 9.51 12.65 -15.33
CA LYS A 96 10.84 12.45 -15.94
C LYS A 96 10.93 11.11 -16.67
N ALA A 97 10.37 10.05 -16.11
CA ALA A 97 10.40 8.72 -16.72
C ALA A 97 9.54 8.68 -17.99
N GLN A 98 8.36 9.32 -17.96
CA GLN A 98 7.48 9.47 -19.12
C GLN A 98 8.16 10.23 -20.26
N ASN A 99 8.97 11.26 -19.97
CA ASN A 99 9.73 11.98 -20.99
C ASN A 99 10.77 11.08 -21.67
N VAL A 100 11.42 10.19 -20.92
CA VAL A 100 12.33 9.17 -21.48
C VAL A 100 11.54 8.17 -22.34
N ALA A 101 10.40 7.70 -21.83
CA ALA A 101 9.52 6.73 -22.48
C ALA A 101 8.78 7.28 -23.71
N SER A 102 8.75 8.60 -23.90
CA SER A 102 7.93 9.27 -24.92
C SER A 102 8.20 8.78 -26.33
N LYS A 103 9.45 8.41 -26.65
CA LYS A 103 9.83 7.84 -27.95
C LYS A 103 9.23 6.46 -28.20
N ARG A 104 9.02 5.67 -27.14
CA ARG A 104 8.42 4.33 -27.19
C ARG A 104 6.90 4.37 -27.04
N GLY A 105 6.36 5.43 -26.44
CA GLY A 105 4.93 5.56 -26.13
C GLY A 105 4.42 4.67 -24.99
N LYS A 106 5.32 3.96 -24.30
CA LYS A 106 5.00 3.07 -23.18
C LYS A 106 6.06 3.21 -22.08
N LEU A 107 5.61 3.48 -20.86
CA LEU A 107 6.43 3.55 -19.65
C LEU A 107 6.74 2.14 -19.15
N LEU A 108 8.02 1.78 -19.04
CA LEU A 108 8.49 0.52 -18.47
C LEU A 108 9.42 0.78 -17.27
N THR A 109 9.70 -0.28 -16.52
CA THR A 109 10.64 -0.25 -15.38
C THR A 109 12.02 0.27 -15.77
N GLU A 110 12.49 -0.06 -16.98
CA GLU A 110 13.78 0.38 -17.54
C GLU A 110 13.95 1.91 -17.53
N ASP A 111 12.85 2.66 -17.73
CA ASP A 111 12.88 4.13 -17.74
C ASP A 111 13.25 4.67 -16.35
N PHE A 112 12.79 4.00 -15.28
CA PHE A 112 13.16 4.35 -13.91
C PHE A 112 14.62 3.98 -13.61
N LEU A 113 15.10 2.81 -14.06
CA LEU A 113 16.51 2.44 -13.93
C LEU A 113 17.42 3.46 -14.62
N TYR A 114 17.02 3.94 -15.80
CA TYR A 114 17.76 4.97 -16.52
C TYR A 114 17.88 6.28 -15.72
N LEU A 115 16.82 6.70 -15.02
CA LEU A 115 16.86 7.92 -14.21
C LEU A 115 17.79 7.79 -12.99
N ILE A 116 17.78 6.64 -12.32
CA ILE A 116 18.58 6.41 -11.11
C ILE A 116 20.01 5.94 -11.38
N ARG A 117 20.40 5.76 -12.66
CA ARG A 117 21.70 5.18 -13.06
C ARG A 117 22.94 5.87 -12.49
N LYS A 118 22.83 7.13 -12.06
CA LYS A 118 23.91 7.90 -11.45
C LYS A 118 24.12 7.55 -9.96
N ASP A 119 23.10 7.03 -9.30
CA ASP A 119 23.14 6.59 -7.91
C ASP A 119 23.30 5.07 -7.87
N LEU A 120 24.55 4.61 -7.82
CA LEU A 120 24.88 3.18 -7.90
C LEU A 120 24.24 2.36 -6.77
N ARG A 121 24.07 2.94 -5.58
CA ARG A 121 23.45 2.25 -4.44
C ARG A 121 21.98 1.97 -4.70
N LYS A 122 21.24 2.96 -5.21
CA LYS A 122 19.82 2.79 -5.60
C LYS A 122 19.69 1.86 -6.80
N LEU A 123 20.56 2.00 -7.80
CA LEU A 123 20.54 1.16 -8.99
C LEU A 123 20.75 -0.31 -8.64
N HIS A 124 21.80 -0.63 -7.87
CA HIS A 124 22.09 -2.01 -7.48
C HIS A 124 20.93 -2.62 -6.70
N ARG A 125 20.41 -1.87 -5.72
CA ARG A 125 19.28 -2.32 -4.92
C ARG A 125 18.02 -2.57 -5.75
N ALA A 126 17.73 -1.70 -6.72
CA ALA A 126 16.57 -1.86 -7.59
C ALA A 126 16.71 -3.11 -8.48
N THR A 127 17.90 -3.35 -9.04
CA THR A 127 18.18 -4.53 -9.88
C THR A 127 18.03 -5.83 -9.09
N GLU A 128 18.59 -5.90 -7.87
CA GLU A 128 18.42 -7.06 -6.97
C GLU A 128 16.93 -7.36 -6.72
N LEU A 129 16.15 -6.34 -6.36
CA LEU A 129 14.73 -6.49 -6.04
C LEU A 129 13.91 -6.97 -7.24
N LEU A 130 14.24 -6.51 -8.45
CA LEU A 130 13.58 -6.95 -9.68
C LEU A 130 13.90 -8.41 -9.99
N SER A 131 15.17 -8.82 -9.88
CA SER A 131 15.59 -10.22 -10.06
C SER A 131 14.83 -11.16 -9.13
N MET A 132 14.84 -10.86 -7.82
CA MET A 132 14.12 -11.67 -6.83
C MET A 132 12.61 -11.70 -7.08
N ASN A 133 12.02 -10.59 -7.55
CA ASN A 133 10.61 -10.55 -7.87
C ASN A 133 10.25 -11.47 -9.04
N GLU A 134 11.11 -11.54 -10.06
CA GLU A 134 10.95 -12.45 -11.21
C GLU A 134 11.06 -13.91 -10.78
N GLU A 135 12.04 -14.26 -9.97
CA GLU A 135 12.21 -15.60 -9.40
C GLU A 135 10.96 -16.03 -8.62
N LEU A 136 10.44 -15.17 -7.75
CA LEU A 136 9.22 -15.44 -6.97
C LEU A 136 7.99 -15.60 -7.87
N LYS A 137 7.87 -14.79 -8.92
CA LYS A 137 6.78 -14.93 -9.91
C LYS A 137 6.87 -16.26 -10.65
N GLN A 138 8.08 -16.67 -11.03
CA GLN A 138 8.32 -17.92 -11.73
C GLN A 138 8.01 -19.12 -10.83
N ALA A 139 8.45 -19.11 -9.58
CA ALA A 139 8.15 -20.15 -8.59
C ALA A 139 6.63 -20.30 -8.37
N ARG A 140 5.91 -19.17 -8.22
CA ARG A 140 4.44 -19.16 -8.08
C ARG A 140 3.73 -19.73 -9.31
N LYS A 141 4.23 -19.40 -10.52
CA LYS A 141 3.68 -19.92 -11.77
C LYS A 141 3.92 -21.42 -11.91
N ALA A 142 5.14 -21.89 -11.62
CA ALA A 142 5.50 -23.30 -11.64
C ALA A 142 4.64 -24.11 -10.67
N TYR A 143 4.45 -23.63 -9.43
CA TYR A 143 3.58 -24.26 -8.45
C TYR A 143 2.11 -24.32 -8.90
N ARG A 144 1.60 -23.25 -9.52
CA ARG A 144 0.24 -23.23 -10.06
C ARG A 144 0.08 -24.23 -11.20
N LEU A 145 1.03 -24.29 -12.12
CA LEU A 145 1.00 -25.23 -13.23
C LEU A 145 1.08 -26.68 -12.73
N ALA A 146 1.97 -26.97 -11.78
CA ALA A 146 2.06 -28.28 -11.14
C ALA A 146 0.73 -28.71 -10.52
N LYS A 147 0.05 -27.80 -9.80
CA LYS A 147 -1.29 -28.07 -9.27
C LYS A 147 -2.30 -28.38 -10.37
N VAL A 148 -2.37 -27.56 -11.44
CA VAL A 148 -3.30 -27.77 -12.56
C VAL A 148 -3.06 -29.12 -13.25
N THR A 149 -1.80 -29.49 -13.49
CA THR A 149 -1.44 -30.79 -14.05
C THR A 149 -1.89 -31.95 -13.15
N THR A 150 -1.73 -31.83 -11.82
CA THR A 150 -2.22 -32.85 -10.87
C THR A 150 -3.75 -33.02 -10.90
N ILE A 151 -4.54 -31.96 -11.14
CA ILE A 151 -6.02 -32.06 -11.26
C ILE A 151 -6.45 -32.62 -12.63
N MET A 152 -5.58 -32.53 -13.65
CA MET A 152 -5.85 -33.00 -15.02
C MET A 152 -5.15 -34.31 -15.37
N SER A 153 -4.70 -35.10 -14.39
CA SER A 153 -4.25 -36.46 -14.68
C SER A 153 -5.42 -37.28 -15.27
N PRO A 154 -5.27 -37.85 -16.49
CA PRO A 154 -6.35 -38.58 -17.17
C PRO A 154 -6.68 -39.95 -16.53
N ASP A 155 -5.91 -40.40 -15.54
CA ASP A 155 -5.97 -41.78 -15.05
C ASP A 155 -6.68 -42.02 -13.71
N GLY A 156 -7.32 -41.01 -13.11
CA GLY A 156 -8.26 -41.23 -11.99
C GLY A 156 -7.72 -42.02 -10.79
N ARG A 157 -6.40 -42.17 -10.63
CA ARG A 157 -5.75 -42.82 -9.50
C ARG A 157 -5.09 -41.77 -8.62
N THR A 158 -5.67 -41.53 -7.46
CA THR A 158 -5.00 -40.86 -6.35
C THR A 158 -3.89 -41.78 -5.85
N GLU A 159 -2.65 -41.56 -6.28
CA GLU A 159 -1.52 -42.18 -5.59
C GLU A 159 -1.30 -41.42 -4.28
N ALA A 160 -1.55 -42.10 -3.17
CA ALA A 160 -1.19 -41.60 -1.86
C ALA A 160 0.34 -41.45 -1.82
N ALA A 161 0.81 -40.21 -1.65
CA ALA A 161 2.20 -39.96 -1.35
C ALA A 161 2.58 -40.79 -0.11
N CYS A 162 3.36 -41.84 -0.32
CA CYS A 162 4.02 -42.58 0.74
C CYS A 162 4.99 -41.62 1.42
N MET A 163 4.52 -40.98 2.50
CA MET A 163 5.36 -40.29 3.46
C MET A 163 6.13 -41.36 4.25
N PRO A 164 7.48 -41.33 4.30
CA PRO A 164 8.22 -42.22 5.18
C PRO A 164 7.95 -41.81 6.64
N SER A 165 7.44 -42.75 7.44
CA SER A 165 7.24 -42.59 8.87
C SER A 165 8.57 -42.26 9.58
N PRO A 166 8.62 -41.26 10.48
CA PRO A 166 9.70 -41.17 11.44
C PRO A 166 9.49 -42.25 12.51
N GLY A 167 10.55 -43.02 12.79
CA GLY A 167 10.61 -43.98 13.89
C GLY A 167 10.76 -43.31 15.25
#